data_AF-A0A229SE47-F1
#
_entry.id   AF-A0A229SE47-F1
#
_cell.length_a   1.000
_cell.length_b   1.000
_cell.length_c   1.000
_cell.angle_alpha   90.00
_cell.angle_beta   90.00
_cell.angle_gamma   90.00
#
_symmetry.space_group_name_H-M   'P 1'
#
loop_
_entity.id
_entity.type
_entity.pdbx_description
1 polymer ?
#
loop_
_entity_poly.entity_id
_entity_poly.type
_entity_poly.pdbx_seq_one_letter_code
_entity_poly.pdbx_strand_id
1 'polypeptide(L)'
;MFLERLMVIVEMRRRVAYRRLTVRNVIACENGVGGYATRALTGWSGDMQAIPVKAIFGCCVEAAPGGRPGDPPAVDLRFPEPLRKGERHEFVSLACDEDLDAERHWINVAVDYGGIAPSVVDSEGRVIRGLSVSVTFDDCVPEACWWYAEQDERERMVSPPVGDGRLLEIRRGAVEHTFVGTCRPQKEYGIAFRWARS
;
A
#
# COMPACT_ATOMS: atom_id res chain seq x y z
N MET A 1 10.69 -13.57 3.61
CA MET A 1 10.86 -12.24 4.22
C MET A 1 9.63 -11.93 5.06
N PHE A 2 9.75 -11.12 6.11
CA PHE A 2 8.65 -10.69 6.97
C PHE A 2 8.64 -9.17 7.10
N LEU A 3 7.47 -8.52 7.07
CA LEU A 3 7.35 -7.07 7.23
C LEU A 3 7.17 -6.71 8.70
N GLU A 4 8.15 -6.03 9.28
CA GLU A 4 8.04 -5.44 10.63
C GLU A 4 7.21 -4.16 10.61
N ARG A 5 7.32 -3.37 9.53
CA ARG A 5 6.53 -2.15 9.30
C ARG A 5 6.27 -1.96 7.81
N LEU A 6 5.04 -1.56 7.49
CA LEU A 6 4.65 -1.10 6.16
C LEU A 6 3.83 0.18 6.30
N MET A 7 4.31 1.26 5.70
CA MET A 7 3.60 2.53 5.65
C MET A 7 3.35 2.92 4.20
N VAL A 8 2.09 3.20 3.88
CA VAL A 8 1.64 3.61 2.55
C VAL A 8 1.05 5.01 2.64
N ILE A 9 1.67 5.96 1.96
CA ILE A 9 1.22 7.36 1.93
C ILE A 9 0.81 7.67 0.50
N VAL A 10 -0.43 8.09 0.31
CA VAL A 10 -1.01 8.41 -1.00
C VAL A 10 -1.45 9.86 -1.07
N GLU A 11 -1.06 10.53 -2.14
CA GLU A 11 -1.58 11.83 -2.55
C GLU A 11 -2.57 11.60 -3.70
N MET A 12 -3.82 12.01 -3.49
CA MET A 12 -4.87 11.99 -4.49
C MET A 12 -4.94 13.33 -5.22
N ARG A 13 -5.14 13.30 -6.54
CA ARG A 13 -5.45 14.48 -7.35
C ARG A 13 -6.59 14.21 -8.30
N ARG A 14 -7.62 15.07 -8.34
CA ARG A 14 -8.77 14.91 -9.24
C ARG A 14 -9.37 13.50 -9.20
N ARG A 15 -9.35 12.85 -8.03
CA ARG A 15 -9.77 11.45 -7.76
C ARG A 15 -8.83 10.32 -8.21
N VAL A 16 -7.61 10.64 -8.64
CA VAL A 16 -6.56 9.68 -9.04
C VAL A 16 -5.47 9.58 -7.97
N ALA A 17 -4.88 8.40 -7.80
CA ALA A 17 -3.74 8.18 -6.90
C ALA A 17 -2.44 8.68 -7.54
N TYR A 18 -2.25 10.01 -7.53
CA TYR A 18 -1.16 10.70 -8.20
C TYR A 18 0.23 10.26 -7.69
N ARG A 19 0.40 10.13 -6.38
CA ARG A 19 1.66 9.66 -5.77
C ARG A 19 1.39 8.65 -4.69
N ARG A 20 2.21 7.60 -4.66
CA ARG A 20 2.23 6.60 -3.59
C ARG A 20 3.66 6.39 -3.12
N LEU A 21 3.96 6.88 -1.92
CA LEU A 21 5.18 6.56 -1.21
C LEU A 21 4.94 5.29 -0.37
N THR A 22 5.86 4.34 -0.41
CA THR A 22 5.78 3.13 0.42
C THR A 22 7.10 2.90 1.15
N VAL A 23 7.03 2.90 2.48
CA VAL A 23 8.14 2.62 3.39
C VAL A 23 8.00 1.21 3.93
N ARG A 24 9.07 0.41 3.84
CA ARG A 24 9.10 -0.98 4.27
C ARG A 24 10.27 -1.21 5.22
N ASN A 25 9.99 -1.76 6.39
CA ASN A 25 10.98 -2.38 7.26
C ASN A 25 10.80 -3.88 7.22
N VAL A 26 11.79 -4.58 6.69
CA VAL A 26 11.74 -6.02 6.49
C VAL A 26 12.73 -6.74 7.38
N ILE A 27 12.41 -7.99 7.71
CA ILE A 27 13.30 -8.96 8.34
C ILE A 27 13.51 -10.10 7.35
N ALA A 28 14.76 -10.41 7.05
CA ALA A 28 15.10 -11.55 6.20
C ALA A 28 14.85 -12.87 6.96
N CYS A 29 14.05 -13.77 6.39
CA CYS A 29 13.74 -15.06 7.01
C CYS A 29 14.80 -16.14 6.70
N GLU A 30 15.65 -15.88 5.71
CA GLU A 30 16.67 -16.76 5.18
C GLU A 30 17.90 -15.94 4.76
N ASN A 31 19.00 -16.61 4.43
CA ASN A 31 20.22 -15.96 3.95
C ASN A 31 20.13 -15.66 2.45
N GLY A 32 20.80 -14.59 2.01
CA GLY A 32 20.93 -14.27 0.59
C GLY A 32 19.69 -13.58 0.00
N VAL A 33 18.83 -13.01 0.83
CA VAL A 33 17.64 -12.30 0.35
C VAL A 33 18.07 -11.00 -0.31
N GLY A 34 18.05 -10.95 -1.64
CA GLY A 34 18.63 -9.85 -2.42
C GLY A 34 17.65 -8.75 -2.84
N GLY A 35 16.35 -8.88 -2.55
CA GLY A 35 15.37 -7.86 -2.92
C GLY A 35 13.94 -8.20 -2.56
N TYR A 36 13.03 -7.33 -3.00
CA TYR A 36 11.60 -7.38 -2.75
C TYR A 36 10.83 -7.14 -4.06
N ALA A 37 10.06 -8.13 -4.49
CA ALA A 37 9.20 -8.00 -5.68
C ALA A 37 7.94 -7.19 -5.32
N THR A 38 7.66 -6.13 -6.07
CA THR A 38 6.45 -5.32 -5.88
C THR A 38 5.73 -5.11 -7.20
N ARG A 39 4.41 -4.90 -7.11
CA ARG A 39 3.59 -4.42 -8.21
C ARG A 39 2.96 -3.11 -7.79
N ALA A 40 3.17 -2.05 -8.57
CA ALA A 40 2.39 -0.82 -8.45
C ALA A 40 1.37 -0.85 -9.57
N LEU A 41 0.12 -1.13 -9.22
CA LEU A 41 -0.97 -1.34 -10.17
C LEU A 41 -1.95 -0.17 -10.10
N THR A 42 -2.34 0.33 -11.26
CA THR A 42 -3.45 1.27 -11.45
C THR A 42 -4.53 0.64 -12.34
N GLY A 43 -5.71 0.36 -11.79
CA GLY A 43 -6.96 0.14 -12.55
C GLY A 43 -8.20 -0.01 -11.65
N TRP A 44 -9.41 0.16 -12.18
CA TRP A 44 -10.68 0.01 -11.44
C TRP A 44 -11.27 -1.42 -11.55
N SER A 45 -10.90 -2.19 -12.57
CA SER A 45 -11.36 -3.57 -12.77
C SER A 45 -10.62 -4.20 -13.93
N GLY A 46 -9.77 -5.22 -13.67
CA GLY A 46 -9.20 -6.08 -14.73
C GLY A 46 -8.07 -5.47 -15.57
N ASP A 47 -8.16 -4.21 -15.99
CA ASP A 47 -7.15 -3.52 -16.79
C ASP A 47 -6.20 -2.74 -15.87
N MET A 48 -5.29 -3.47 -15.24
CA MET A 48 -4.26 -2.89 -14.37
C MET A 48 -3.05 -2.46 -15.21
N GLN A 49 -2.84 -1.15 -15.33
CA GLN A 49 -1.59 -0.63 -15.88
C GLN A 49 -0.51 -0.61 -14.79
N ALA A 50 0.72 -0.91 -15.20
CA ALA A 50 1.88 -0.82 -14.31
C ALA A 50 2.32 0.64 -14.21
N ILE A 51 2.34 1.17 -12.99
CA ILE A 51 2.88 2.51 -12.74
C ILE A 51 4.41 2.41 -12.61
N PRO A 52 5.19 3.32 -13.20
CA PRO A 52 6.61 3.43 -12.93
C PRO A 52 6.90 3.54 -11.42
N VAL A 53 7.75 2.64 -10.92
CA VAL A 53 8.25 2.67 -9.54
C VAL A 53 9.67 3.21 -9.55
N LYS A 54 9.94 4.16 -8.65
CA LYS A 54 11.26 4.73 -8.40
C LYS A 54 11.75 4.26 -7.03
N ALA A 55 13.02 3.84 -6.96
CA ALA A 55 13.69 3.66 -5.68
C ALA A 55 14.04 5.03 -5.09
N ILE A 56 13.75 5.24 -3.81
CA ILE A 56 14.04 6.49 -3.10
C ILE A 56 15.18 6.27 -2.09
N PHE A 57 15.14 5.16 -1.35
CA PHE A 57 16.12 4.86 -0.32
C PHE A 57 16.25 3.35 -0.11
N GLY A 58 17.46 2.88 0.20
CA GLY A 58 17.70 1.49 0.62
C GLY A 58 17.46 0.43 -0.46
N CYS A 59 17.20 0.79 -1.72
CA CYS A 59 17.04 -0.17 -2.80
C CYS A 59 17.38 0.42 -4.18
N CYS A 60 17.45 -0.45 -5.18
CA CYS A 60 17.52 -0.12 -6.61
C CYS A 60 16.35 -0.78 -7.34
N VAL A 61 15.90 -0.18 -8.45
CA VAL A 61 14.86 -0.76 -9.30
C VAL A 61 15.52 -1.59 -10.41
N GLU A 62 15.18 -2.87 -10.48
CA GLU A 62 15.45 -3.73 -11.63
C GLU A 62 14.12 -4.16 -12.25
N ALA A 63 14.01 -4.04 -13.58
CA ALA A 63 12.86 -4.53 -14.30
C ALA A 63 12.92 -6.06 -14.33
N ALA A 64 11.92 -6.72 -13.73
CA ALA A 64 11.77 -8.15 -13.86
C ALA A 64 10.86 -8.45 -15.06
N PRO A 65 11.25 -9.35 -15.97
CA PRO A 65 10.32 -9.82 -16.99
C PRO A 65 9.09 -10.42 -16.30
N GLY A 66 7.89 -10.13 -16.82
CA GLY A 66 6.65 -10.73 -16.34
C GLY A 66 6.78 -12.26 -16.33
N GLY A 67 6.23 -12.92 -15.31
CA GLY A 67 6.34 -14.37 -15.14
C GLY A 67 5.77 -15.16 -16.34
N ARG A 68 4.82 -14.57 -17.06
CA ARG A 68 4.21 -15.08 -18.30
C ARG A 68 4.01 -13.97 -19.33
N PRO A 69 3.92 -14.29 -20.64
CA PRO A 69 3.46 -13.34 -21.65
C PRO A 69 2.07 -12.80 -21.28
N GLY A 70 1.96 -11.47 -21.15
CA GLY A 70 0.72 -10.79 -20.75
C GLY A 70 0.61 -10.45 -19.26
N ASP A 71 1.52 -10.94 -18.40
CA ASP A 71 1.57 -10.48 -17.01
C ASP A 71 2.07 -9.02 -16.96
N PRO A 72 1.47 -8.15 -16.11
CA PRO A 72 2.03 -6.83 -15.86
C PRO A 72 3.48 -6.96 -15.39
N PRO A 73 4.41 -6.12 -15.87
CA PRO A 73 5.79 -6.16 -15.42
C PRO A 73 5.84 -5.98 -13.90
N ALA A 74 6.49 -6.93 -13.22
CA ALA A 74 6.83 -6.79 -11.82
C ALA A 74 8.08 -5.92 -11.70
N VAL A 75 8.16 -5.13 -10.64
CA VAL A 75 9.37 -4.36 -10.33
C VAL A 75 10.07 -5.04 -9.17
N ASP A 76 11.33 -5.41 -9.38
CA ASP A 76 12.17 -5.94 -8.33
C ASP A 76 12.94 -4.80 -7.67
N LEU A 77 12.68 -4.58 -6.38
CA LEU A 77 13.41 -3.65 -5.53
C LEU A 77 14.60 -4.38 -4.92
N ARG A 78 15.78 -4.26 -5.53
CA ARG A 78 17.00 -4.92 -5.08
C ARG A 78 17.63 -4.19 -3.90
N PHE A 79 18.12 -4.95 -2.93
CA PHE A 79 18.89 -4.39 -1.82
C PHE A 79 20.34 -4.16 -2.23
N PRO A 80 21.06 -3.20 -1.60
CA PRO A 80 22.46 -2.95 -1.89
C PRO A 80 23.34 -4.19 -1.70
N GLU A 81 23.03 -5.00 -0.69
CA GLU A 81 23.67 -6.28 -0.41
C GLU A 81 22.62 -7.34 -0.05
N PRO A 82 22.87 -8.64 -0.35
CA PRO A 82 21.98 -9.70 0.09
C PRO A 82 21.93 -9.81 1.62
N LEU A 83 20.72 -9.77 2.18
CA LEU A 83 20.50 -9.83 3.62
C LEU A 83 20.76 -11.22 4.19
N ARG A 84 21.26 -11.27 5.42
CA ARG A 84 21.40 -12.49 6.23
C ARG A 84 20.12 -12.78 7.01
N LYS A 85 19.90 -14.04 7.37
CA LYS A 85 18.75 -14.44 8.19
C LYS A 85 18.72 -13.64 9.50
N GLY A 86 17.57 -13.00 9.77
CA GLY A 86 17.32 -12.16 10.94
C GLY A 86 17.75 -10.70 10.78
N GLU A 87 18.44 -10.35 9.69
CA GLU A 87 18.82 -8.98 9.39
C GLU A 87 17.60 -8.12 9.06
N ARG A 88 17.64 -6.86 9.52
CA ARG A 88 16.62 -5.84 9.26
C ARG A 88 17.09 -4.89 8.18
N HIS A 89 16.16 -4.49 7.32
CA HIS A 89 16.46 -3.53 6.26
C HIS A 89 15.29 -2.57 6.02
N GLU A 90 15.58 -1.28 5.94
CA GLU A 90 14.62 -0.24 5.58
C GLU A 90 14.81 0.18 4.12
N PHE A 91 13.71 0.29 3.39
CA PHE A 91 13.74 0.82 2.03
C PHE A 91 12.43 1.54 1.67
N VAL A 92 12.55 2.46 0.72
CA VAL A 92 11.48 3.36 0.31
C VAL A 92 11.36 3.38 -1.21
N SER A 93 10.14 3.24 -1.70
CA SER A 93 9.80 3.33 -3.12
C SER A 93 8.68 4.36 -3.35
N LEU A 94 8.71 5.00 -4.51
CA LEU A 94 7.68 5.94 -4.95
C LEU A 94 7.07 5.44 -6.27
N ALA A 95 5.75 5.36 -6.36
CA ALA A 95 5.03 5.23 -7.62
C ALA A 95 4.32 6.56 -7.93
N CYS A 96 4.43 7.03 -9.17
CA CYS A 96 3.77 8.25 -9.64
C CYS A 96 2.88 7.92 -10.84
N ASP A 97 1.58 8.19 -10.72
CA ASP A 97 0.66 8.12 -11.83
C ASP A 97 0.50 9.52 -12.44
N GLU A 98 1.16 9.74 -13.57
CA GLU A 98 1.09 11.02 -14.29
C GLU A 98 -0.11 11.08 -15.24
N ASP A 99 -0.76 9.94 -15.48
CA ASP A 99 -1.94 9.81 -16.31
C ASP A 99 -3.21 9.91 -15.43
N LEU A 100 -3.72 11.15 -15.27
CA LEU A 100 -4.80 11.49 -14.34
C LEU A 100 -6.21 11.11 -14.85
N ASP A 101 -6.32 10.05 -15.65
CA ASP A 101 -7.56 9.69 -16.33
C ASP A 101 -8.32 8.56 -15.62
N ALA A 102 -7.68 7.84 -14.68
CA ALA A 102 -8.27 6.70 -13.98
C ALA A 102 -8.75 7.05 -12.56
N GLU A 103 -10.05 7.33 -12.41
CA GLU A 103 -10.71 7.48 -11.10
C GLU A 103 -10.43 6.25 -10.21
N ARG A 104 -10.00 6.48 -8.98
CA ARG A 104 -9.81 5.45 -7.96
C ARG A 104 -11.03 5.37 -7.07
N HIS A 105 -11.26 4.24 -6.42
CA HIS A 105 -12.25 4.12 -5.34
C HIS A 105 -11.68 3.48 -4.07
N TRP A 106 -10.42 3.04 -4.12
CA TRP A 106 -9.70 2.51 -2.97
C TRP A 106 -8.19 2.57 -3.20
N ILE A 107 -7.44 2.57 -2.09
CA ILE A 107 -6.00 2.34 -2.02
C ILE A 107 -5.78 0.95 -1.45
N ASN A 108 -5.13 0.08 -2.23
CA ASN A 108 -4.86 -1.30 -1.87
C ASN A 108 -3.41 -1.56 -1.45
N VAL A 109 -3.23 -2.43 -0.48
CA VAL A 109 -1.97 -2.97 0.02
C VAL A 109 -2.05 -4.49 0.00
N ALA A 110 -1.44 -5.10 -1.01
CA ALA A 110 -1.25 -6.54 -1.06
C ALA A 110 -0.15 -6.96 -0.09
N VAL A 111 -0.46 -7.93 0.78
CA VAL A 111 0.49 -8.48 1.74
C VAL A 111 1.09 -9.76 1.18
N ASP A 112 2.41 -9.76 1.01
CA ASP A 112 3.15 -10.88 0.46
C ASP A 112 3.39 -11.99 1.50
N TYR A 113 4.16 -13.00 1.11
CA TYR A 113 4.28 -14.32 1.75
C TYR A 113 4.55 -14.33 3.26
N GLY A 114 5.12 -13.26 3.83
CA GLY A 114 5.49 -13.19 5.25
C GLY A 114 4.39 -12.67 6.19
N GLY A 115 3.41 -11.93 5.70
CA GLY A 115 2.54 -11.14 6.56
C GLY A 115 3.24 -9.88 7.13
N ILE A 116 2.48 -9.10 7.91
CA ILE A 116 2.95 -7.88 8.58
C ILE A 116 2.74 -8.03 10.08
N ALA A 117 3.72 -7.59 10.87
CA ALA A 117 3.64 -7.53 12.33
C ALA A 117 2.37 -6.80 12.82
N PRO A 118 1.87 -7.11 14.04
CA PRO A 118 0.82 -6.30 14.66
C PRO A 118 1.30 -4.87 14.89
N SER A 119 0.35 -3.94 14.95
CA SER A 119 0.68 -2.52 15.15
C SER A 119 1.29 -2.27 16.53
N VAL A 120 2.32 -1.44 16.54
CA VAL A 120 2.87 -0.83 17.76
C VAL A 120 3.04 0.66 17.49
N VAL A 121 2.52 1.48 18.41
CA VAL A 121 2.71 2.92 18.42
C VAL A 121 3.71 3.31 19.51
N ASP A 122 4.52 4.34 19.26
CA ASP A 122 5.38 4.93 20.28
C ASP A 122 4.59 5.86 21.22
N SER A 123 5.28 6.47 22.19
CA SER A 123 4.69 7.40 23.16
C SER A 123 4.12 8.67 22.54
N GLU A 124 4.50 9.00 21.30
CA GLU A 124 3.98 10.13 20.53
C GLU A 124 2.82 9.73 19.61
N GLY A 125 2.40 8.45 19.64
CA GLY A 125 1.34 7.91 18.80
C GLY A 125 1.78 7.56 17.38
N ARG A 126 3.09 7.56 17.07
CA ARG A 126 3.59 7.21 15.74
C ARG A 126 3.67 5.71 15.57
N VAL A 127 3.26 5.21 14.42
CA VAL A 127 3.33 3.78 14.08
C VAL A 127 4.76 3.37 13.81
N ILE A 128 5.36 2.63 14.76
CA ILE A 128 6.72 2.10 14.66
C ILE A 128 6.75 0.65 14.15
N ARG A 129 5.62 -0.09 14.23
CA ARG A 129 5.45 -1.44 13.66
C ARG A 129 4.04 -1.61 13.11
N GLY A 130 3.86 -2.55 12.18
CA GLY A 130 2.57 -2.88 11.57
C GLY A 130 2.27 -2.13 10.28
N LEU A 131 0.99 -2.16 9.86
CA LEU A 131 0.51 -1.53 8.63
C LEU A 131 -0.22 -0.23 8.94
N SER A 132 0.19 0.86 8.27
CA SER A 132 -0.53 2.14 8.26
C SER A 132 -0.71 2.64 6.83
N VAL A 133 -1.90 3.15 6.55
CA VAL A 133 -2.27 3.75 5.26
C VAL A 133 -2.78 5.16 5.53
N SER A 134 -2.16 6.13 4.86
CA SER A 134 -2.57 7.55 4.88
C SER A 134 -2.90 8.00 3.47
N VAL A 135 -4.03 8.68 3.30
CA VAL A 135 -4.48 9.23 2.02
C VAL A 135 -4.81 10.70 2.21
N THR A 136 -4.20 11.56 1.39
CA THR A 136 -4.50 13.00 1.33
C THR A 136 -5.22 13.29 0.02
N PHE A 137 -6.28 14.08 0.10
CA PHE A 137 -7.09 14.53 -1.03
C PHE A 137 -6.80 16.00 -1.34
N ASP A 138 -6.85 16.35 -2.62
CA ASP A 138 -6.88 17.73 -3.07
C ASP A 138 -8.28 18.33 -2.87
N ASP A 139 -8.70 19.27 -3.72
CA ASP A 139 -10.03 19.87 -3.65
C ASP A 139 -11.16 18.84 -3.93
N CYS A 140 -10.84 17.66 -4.46
CA CYS A 140 -11.79 16.56 -4.63
C CYS A 140 -11.79 15.64 -3.40
N VAL A 141 -12.63 15.95 -2.41
CA VAL A 141 -12.78 15.15 -1.18
C VAL A 141 -13.94 14.15 -1.30
N PRO A 142 -13.80 12.88 -0.89
CA PRO A 142 -14.88 11.90 -0.94
C PRO A 142 -15.97 12.16 0.12
N GLU A 143 -17.18 11.66 -0.11
CA GLU A 143 -18.28 11.72 0.85
C GLU A 143 -18.07 10.80 2.06
N ALA A 144 -17.35 9.69 1.86
CA ALA A 144 -17.08 8.72 2.91
C ALA A 144 -15.80 7.93 2.60
N CYS A 145 -15.10 7.55 3.66
CA CYS A 145 -13.94 6.65 3.62
C CYS A 145 -14.13 5.52 4.63
N TRP A 146 -13.62 4.34 4.34
CA TRP A 146 -13.57 3.24 5.31
C TRP A 146 -12.38 2.33 5.07
N TRP A 147 -11.89 1.69 6.12
CA TRP A 147 -10.85 0.67 5.99
C TRP A 147 -11.46 -0.70 5.67
N TYR A 148 -10.67 -1.53 5.00
CA TYR A 148 -11.00 -2.93 4.72
C TYR A 148 -9.76 -3.81 4.92
N ALA A 149 -9.98 -5.08 5.27
CA ALA A 149 -8.93 -6.05 5.58
C ALA A 149 -9.34 -7.39 4.96
N GLU A 150 -9.31 -7.43 3.63
CA GLU A 150 -10.07 -8.33 2.78
C GLU A 150 -10.01 -9.78 3.24
N GLN A 151 -11.15 -10.28 3.69
CA GLN A 151 -11.50 -11.69 3.59
C GLN A 151 -12.38 -11.96 2.35
N ASP A 152 -13.05 -10.92 1.82
CA ASP A 152 -13.96 -10.90 0.66
C ASP A 152 -13.91 -9.50 -0.03
N GLU A 153 -13.95 -9.44 -1.36
CA GLU A 153 -13.91 -8.21 -2.19
C GLU A 153 -15.07 -7.25 -1.86
N ARG A 154 -16.17 -7.77 -1.28
CA ARG A 154 -17.33 -6.97 -0.89
C ARG A 154 -16.99 -5.84 0.09
N GLU A 155 -16.00 -6.02 0.96
CA GLU A 155 -15.65 -5.04 1.99
C GLU A 155 -15.20 -3.70 1.41
N ARG A 156 -14.49 -3.69 0.28
CA ARG A 156 -14.07 -2.45 -0.40
C ARG A 156 -15.17 -1.82 -1.25
N MET A 157 -16.19 -2.59 -1.65
CA MET A 157 -17.24 -2.13 -2.59
C MET A 157 -18.43 -1.50 -1.89
N VAL A 158 -18.71 -1.91 -0.65
CA VAL A 158 -19.91 -1.49 0.09
C VAL A 158 -19.50 -0.70 1.32
N SER A 159 -19.89 0.58 1.34
CA SER A 159 -19.72 1.42 2.53
C SER A 159 -20.35 0.74 3.75
N PRO A 160 -19.65 0.73 4.89
CA PRO A 160 -20.23 0.28 6.15
C PRO A 160 -21.43 1.15 6.58
N PRO A 161 -22.34 0.63 7.42
CA PRO A 161 -23.38 1.41 8.06
C PRO A 161 -22.81 2.54 8.93
N VAL A 162 -23.59 3.62 9.10
CA VAL A 162 -23.24 4.73 10.00
C VAL A 162 -23.00 4.19 11.42
N GLY A 163 -21.88 4.60 12.03
CA GLY A 163 -21.45 4.15 13.36
C GLY A 163 -20.58 2.89 13.38
N ASP A 164 -20.35 2.24 12.23
CA ASP A 164 -19.37 1.15 12.11
C ASP A 164 -17.95 1.71 12.31
N GLY A 165 -17.13 1.02 13.13
CA GLY A 165 -15.74 1.40 13.41
C GLY A 165 -14.79 1.31 12.20
N ARG A 166 -15.29 0.81 11.06
CA ARG A 166 -14.60 0.89 9.76
C ARG A 166 -14.68 2.25 9.09
N LEU A 167 -15.71 3.04 9.39
CA LEU A 167 -15.84 4.38 8.85
C LEU A 167 -14.71 5.27 9.38
N LEU A 168 -14.07 5.99 8.47
CA LEU A 168 -12.98 6.91 8.75
C LEU A 168 -13.47 8.34 8.63
N GLU A 169 -13.15 9.16 9.62
CA GLU A 169 -13.38 10.58 9.59
C GLU A 169 -12.35 11.26 8.68
N ILE A 170 -12.82 12.06 7.71
CA ILE A 170 -11.95 12.86 6.85
C ILE A 170 -11.62 14.16 7.58
N ARG A 171 -10.36 14.32 7.99
CA ARG A 171 -9.89 15.52 8.71
C ARG A 171 -8.98 16.34 7.82
N ARG A 172 -9.38 17.58 7.51
CA ARG A 172 -8.60 18.51 6.68
C ARG A 172 -8.15 17.89 5.34
N GLY A 173 -9.04 17.15 4.69
CA GLY A 173 -8.75 16.48 3.42
C GLY A 173 -7.85 15.24 3.56
N ALA A 174 -7.66 14.68 4.76
CA ALA A 174 -6.87 13.47 4.95
C ALA A 174 -7.61 12.40 5.75
N VAL A 175 -7.27 11.14 5.46
CA VAL A 175 -7.66 9.97 6.26
C VAL A 175 -6.44 9.11 6.53
N GLU A 176 -6.40 8.54 7.73
CA GLU A 176 -5.37 7.60 8.13
C GLU A 176 -6.03 6.40 8.82
N HIS A 177 -5.51 5.21 8.56
CA HIS A 177 -5.85 4.03 9.33
C HIS A 177 -4.62 3.18 9.61
N THR A 178 -4.54 2.70 10.86
CA THR A 178 -3.51 1.77 11.31
C THR A 178 -4.16 0.46 11.72
N PHE A 179 -3.74 -0.63 11.05
CA PHE A 179 -4.31 -1.95 11.27
C PHE A 179 -3.70 -2.58 12.52
N VAL A 180 -4.53 -2.78 13.55
CA VAL A 180 -4.07 -3.22 14.88
C VAL A 180 -3.55 -4.66 14.88
N GLY A 181 -4.27 -5.55 14.20
CA GLY A 181 -3.95 -6.98 14.16
C GLY A 181 -2.82 -7.33 13.18
N THR A 182 -2.37 -8.58 13.24
CA THR A 182 -1.47 -9.15 12.23
C THR A 182 -2.14 -9.12 10.86
N CYS A 183 -1.48 -8.51 9.87
CA CYS A 183 -1.93 -8.59 8.49
C CYS A 183 -1.48 -9.94 7.91
N ARG A 184 -2.46 -10.75 7.48
CA ARG A 184 -2.22 -12.10 6.99
C ARG A 184 -1.60 -12.07 5.59
N PRO A 185 -0.72 -13.03 5.26
CA PRO A 185 -0.18 -13.16 3.92
C PRO A 185 -1.31 -13.43 2.91
N GLN A 186 -1.09 -13.02 1.66
CA GLN A 186 -2.01 -13.21 0.54
C GLN A 186 -3.39 -12.56 0.73
N LYS A 187 -3.47 -11.57 1.62
CA LYS A 187 -4.66 -10.74 1.83
C LYS A 187 -4.39 -9.30 1.41
N GLU A 188 -5.48 -8.59 1.20
CA GLU A 188 -5.48 -7.19 0.79
C GLU A 188 -5.97 -6.32 1.93
N TYR A 189 -5.34 -5.18 2.13
CA TYR A 189 -5.70 -4.23 3.17
C TYR A 189 -5.72 -2.84 2.56
N GLY A 190 -6.59 -1.95 3.03
CA GLY A 190 -6.65 -0.64 2.41
C GLY A 190 -7.70 0.29 2.96
N ILE A 191 -7.84 1.40 2.24
CA ILE A 191 -8.87 2.41 2.48
C ILE A 191 -9.69 2.55 1.19
N ALA A 192 -10.99 2.32 1.29
CA ALA A 192 -11.96 2.57 0.24
C ALA A 192 -12.65 3.91 0.46
N PHE A 193 -13.17 4.48 -0.62
CA PHE A 193 -13.81 5.78 -0.63
C PHE A 193 -14.97 5.84 -1.61
N ARG A 194 -15.94 6.68 -1.26
CA ARG A 194 -17.10 6.98 -2.08
C ARG A 194 -17.07 8.45 -2.46
N TRP A 195 -16.96 8.73 -3.75
CA TRP A 195 -17.03 10.10 -4.27
C TRP A 195 -18.46 10.63 -4.26
N ALA A 196 -18.57 11.97 -4.20
CA ALA A 196 -19.84 12.61 -4.46
C ALA A 196 -20.28 12.36 -5.90
N ARG A 197 -21.56 12.01 -6.06
CA ARG A 197 -22.17 11.95 -7.40
C ARG A 197 -22.15 13.36 -7.97
N SER A 198 -21.41 13.54 -9.07
CA SER A 198 -21.40 14.76 -9.89
C SER A 198 -22.76 15.01 -10.52
#